data_AF-A0A5K7YJ61-F1
#
_entry.id   AF-A0A5K7YJ61-F1
#
_cell.length_a   1.000
_cell.length_b   1.000
_cell.length_c   1.000
_cell.angle_alpha   90.00
_cell.angle_beta   90.00
_cell.angle_gamma   90.00
#
_symmetry.space_group_name_H-M   'P 1'
#
loop_
_entity.id
_entity.type
_entity.pdbx_description
1 polymer ?
#
loop_
_entity_poly.entity_id
_entity_poly.type
_entity_poly.pdbx_seq_one_letter_code
_entity_poly.pdbx_strand_id
1 'polypeptide(L)'
;MVLILEDWHWVDEASDSILKHMAGNVRRLPLSLEVLIAQELVQQVRRAPEAAYMFKHVLTQVAVYESLLLKKRKACHTSEGRALEELYAGRLEEQCENLAHHHSQSTHTEKALLYLEMAAAKAARVHSLPESRRDYETELSIVDASPLDPKNRKKFIDLTLGWAEVSQYAPSNKIMRALGRSLDLARRFDSRHRVARVSYWVGKYGHPRKGHKNRQKT
;
A
#
# COMPACT_ATOMS: atom_id res chain seq x y z
N MET A 1 22.75 13.08 15.05
CA MET A 1 22.04 12.65 13.83
C MET A 1 20.63 13.19 13.98
N VAL A 2 20.21 14.11 13.11
CA VAL A 2 18.86 14.68 13.12
C VAL A 2 18.02 13.71 12.30
N LEU A 3 17.00 13.10 12.90
CA LEU A 3 16.00 12.30 12.18
C LEU A 3 14.97 13.29 11.64
N ILE A 4 14.87 13.41 10.31
CA ILE A 4 13.82 14.21 9.68
C ILE A 4 12.90 13.22 8.99
N LEU A 5 11.76 12.94 9.61
CA LEU A 5 10.67 12.22 8.95
C LEU A 5 10.09 13.16 7.90
N GLU A 6 10.44 12.96 6.64
CA GLU A 6 10.13 13.90 5.57
C GLU A 6 8.69 13.88 5.06
N ASP A 7 7.87 12.87 5.41
CA ASP A 7 6.55 12.74 4.78
C ASP A 7 5.35 12.75 5.74
N TRP A 8 4.44 13.70 5.48
CA TRP A 8 3.21 14.00 6.23
C TRP A 8 2.09 12.96 6.07
N HIS A 9 2.28 11.91 5.28
CA HIS A 9 1.25 10.88 5.03
C HIS A 9 1.39 9.64 5.94
N TRP A 10 2.41 9.58 6.79
CA TRP A 10 2.79 8.35 7.49
C TRP A 10 2.68 8.42 9.02
N VAL A 11 1.49 8.69 9.56
CA VAL A 11 1.14 8.17 10.91
C VAL A 11 0.59 6.75 10.75
N ASP A 12 1.34 5.89 10.06
CA ASP A 12 1.03 4.48 9.92
C ASP A 12 2.11 3.62 10.58
N GLU A 13 1.90 2.30 10.56
CA GLU A 13 2.74 1.31 11.24
C GLU A 13 4.21 1.31 10.75
N ALA A 14 4.49 1.78 9.52
CA ALA A 14 5.85 1.77 8.99
C ALA A 14 6.72 2.85 9.60
N SER A 15 6.20 4.06 9.79
CA SER A 15 6.96 5.17 10.40
C SER A 15 7.36 4.88 11.84
N ASP A 16 6.46 4.28 12.64
CA ASP A 16 6.78 3.85 14.01
C ASP A 16 7.86 2.76 14.00
N SER A 17 7.75 1.80 13.10
CA SER A 17 8.72 0.72 12.94
C SER A 17 10.11 1.25 12.57
N ILE A 18 10.19 2.21 11.64
CA ILE A 18 11.45 2.87 11.23
C ILE A 18 12.05 3.66 12.39
N LEU A 19 11.24 4.49 13.05
CA LEU A 19 11.70 5.27 14.19
C LEU A 19 12.27 4.39 15.29
N LYS A 20 11.62 3.28 15.64
CA LYS A 20 12.11 2.33 16.64
C LYS A 20 13.40 1.65 16.19
N HIS A 21 13.46 1.21 14.94
CA HIS A 21 14.65 0.58 14.36
C HIS A 21 15.86 1.53 14.37
N MET A 22 15.63 2.81 14.04
CA MET A 22 16.66 3.84 14.07
C MET A 22 17.00 4.31 15.49
N ALA A 23 15.99 4.44 16.37
CA ALA A 23 16.16 4.87 17.76
C ALA A 23 16.91 3.84 18.61
N GLY A 24 16.72 2.54 18.33
CA GLY A 24 17.51 1.46 18.91
C GLY A 24 19.02 1.62 18.66
N ASN A 25 19.40 2.40 17.64
CA ASN A 25 20.78 2.69 17.27
C ASN A 25 21.29 4.04 17.80
N VAL A 26 20.50 4.84 18.53
CA VAL A 26 20.90 6.19 19.01
C VAL A 26 20.77 6.34 20.53
N ARG A 27 21.92 6.35 21.23
CA ARG A 27 22.03 6.41 22.70
C ARG A 27 21.48 7.66 23.42
N ARG A 28 21.16 8.76 22.72
CA ARG A 28 20.74 10.06 23.33
C ARG A 28 19.37 10.59 22.88
N LEU A 29 18.60 9.78 22.16
CA LEU A 29 17.33 10.19 21.56
C LEU A 29 16.26 10.69 22.58
N PRO A 30 16.09 10.06 23.77
CA PRO A 30 15.03 10.44 24.71
C PRO A 30 15.16 11.89 25.21
N LEU A 31 16.37 12.28 25.64
CA LEU A 31 16.67 13.63 26.14
C LEU A 31 16.48 14.71 25.06
N SER A 32 16.68 14.36 23.79
CA SER A 32 16.54 15.31 22.68
C SER A 32 15.06 15.53 22.33
N LEU A 33 14.23 14.48 22.42
CA LEU A 33 12.79 14.57 22.18
C LEU A 33 12.07 15.36 23.27
N GLU A 34 12.44 15.17 24.54
CA GLU A 34 11.86 15.94 25.66
C GLU A 34 12.05 17.44 25.48
N VAL A 35 13.24 17.88 25.05
CA VAL A 35 13.52 19.28 24.75
C VAL A 35 12.69 19.78 23.56
N LEU A 36 12.60 19.00 22.48
CA LEU A 36 11.80 19.38 21.30
C LEU A 36 10.30 19.46 21.60
N ILE A 37 9.81 18.63 22.53
CA ILE A 37 8.42 18.68 23.01
C ILE A 37 8.18 19.89 23.90
N ALA A 38 9.09 20.16 24.84
CA ALA A 38 9.01 21.34 25.71
C ALA A 38 9.08 22.67 24.93
N GLN A 39 9.80 22.69 23.80
CA GLN A 39 9.85 23.83 22.88
C GLN A 39 8.70 23.88 21.86
N GLU A 40 7.71 23.00 21.99
CA GLU A 40 6.57 22.88 21.08
C GLU A 40 6.94 22.64 19.60
N LEU A 41 8.16 22.18 19.32
CA LEU A 41 8.61 21.90 17.95
C LEU A 41 8.10 20.54 17.46
N VAL A 42 8.02 19.58 18.38
CA VAL A 42 7.56 18.21 18.13
C VAL A 42 6.46 17.87 19.14
N GLN A 43 5.46 17.10 18.71
CA GLN A 43 4.40 16.58 19.55
C GLN A 43 4.39 15.05 19.51
N GLN A 44 4.07 14.43 20.64
CA GLN A 44 3.83 12.99 20.70
C GLN A 44 2.39 12.69 20.25
N VAL A 45 2.24 11.91 19.19
CA VAL A 45 0.94 11.56 18.60
C VAL A 45 0.45 10.17 19.01
N ARG A 46 1.35 9.30 19.49
CA ARG A 46 1.00 7.99 20.09
C ARG A 46 1.81 7.73 21.36
N ARG A 47 1.19 7.09 22.36
CA ARG A 47 1.82 6.75 23.64
C ARG A 47 2.49 5.36 23.58
N ALA A 48 3.42 5.12 24.50
CA ALA A 48 4.14 3.85 24.62
C ALA A 48 3.18 2.64 24.69
N PRO A 49 3.58 1.45 24.17
CA PRO A 49 4.90 1.08 23.65
C PRO A 49 5.19 1.49 22.19
N GLU A 50 4.24 2.13 21.51
CA GLU A 50 4.34 2.63 20.12
C GLU A 50 4.39 4.15 20.11
N ALA A 51 5.44 4.72 20.70
CA ALA A 51 5.59 6.16 20.80
C ALA A 51 5.95 6.77 19.45
N ALA A 52 4.99 7.47 18.84
CA ALA A 52 5.18 8.21 17.59
C ALA A 52 5.22 9.72 17.84
N TYR A 53 6.07 10.41 17.08
CA TYR A 53 6.33 11.84 17.21
C TYR A 53 6.21 12.52 15.83
N MET A 54 5.73 13.76 15.82
CA MET A 54 5.55 14.55 14.61
C MET A 54 5.88 16.02 14.88
N PHE A 55 6.37 16.75 13.87
CA PHE A 55 6.50 18.21 14.00
C PHE A 55 5.13 18.85 14.25
N LYS A 56 5.08 19.83 15.16
CA LYS A 56 3.83 20.55 15.45
C LYS A 56 3.40 21.45 14.28
N HIS A 57 4.37 21.93 13.50
CA HIS A 57 4.15 22.87 12.39
C HIS A 57 4.94 22.45 11.14
N VAL A 58 4.25 22.37 9.99
CA VAL A 58 4.84 22.05 8.67
C VAL A 58 6.01 22.99 8.33
N LEU A 59 5.83 24.30 8.55
CA LEU A 59 6.84 25.31 8.21
C LEU A 59 8.13 25.14 9.01
N THR A 60 8.04 24.74 10.28
CA THR A 60 9.21 24.45 11.12
C THR A 60 9.97 23.25 10.56
N GLN A 61 9.27 22.20 10.13
CA GLN A 61 9.88 21.04 9.51
C GLN A 61 10.61 21.41 8.21
N VAL A 62 9.96 22.18 7.33
CA VAL A 62 10.57 22.65 6.08
C VAL A 62 11.82 23.49 6.36
N ALA A 63 11.75 24.44 7.30
CA ALA A 63 12.89 25.28 7.66
C ALA A 63 14.06 24.47 8.24
N VAL A 64 13.79 23.51 9.13
CA VAL A 64 14.81 22.61 9.68
C VAL A 64 15.41 21.74 8.57
N TYR A 65 14.56 21.20 7.69
CA TYR A 65 14.99 20.37 6.57
C TYR A 65 15.90 21.13 5.60
N GLU A 66 15.48 22.31 5.17
CA GLU A 66 16.25 23.16 4.24
C GLU A 66 17.54 23.69 4.86
N SER A 67 17.58 23.87 6.19
CA SER A 67 18.82 24.24 6.90
C SER A 67 19.88 23.15 6.91
N LEU A 68 19.53 21.88 6.62
CA LEU A 68 20.50 20.80 6.57
C LEU A 68 21.37 20.88 5.31
N LEU A 69 22.68 20.71 5.52
CA LEU A 69 23.63 20.48 4.43
C LEU A 69 23.14 19.33 3.53
N LEU A 70 23.25 19.51 2.21
CA LEU A 70 22.84 18.50 1.23
C LEU A 70 23.41 17.11 1.53
N LYS A 71 24.69 17.02 1.92
CA LYS A 71 25.33 15.74 2.31
C LYS A 71 24.62 15.07 3.50
N LYS A 72 24.15 15.85 4.48
CA LYS A 72 23.41 15.32 5.64
C LYS A 72 22.02 14.85 5.22
N ARG A 73 21.31 15.59 4.36
CA ARG A 73 20.01 15.17 3.82
C ARG A 73 20.10 13.83 3.08
N LYS A 74 21.04 13.71 2.14
CA LYS A 74 21.27 12.45 1.40
C LYS A 74 21.59 11.27 2.32
N ALA A 75 22.35 11.50 3.40
CA ALA A 75 22.67 10.48 4.38
C ALA A 75 21.44 10.05 5.21
N CYS A 76 20.56 10.99 5.57
CA CYS A 76 19.31 10.68 6.27
C CYS A 76 18.41 9.81 5.39
N HIS A 77 18.13 10.24 4.15
CA HIS A 77 17.37 9.46 3.19
C HIS A 77 17.95 8.07 2.90
N THR A 78 19.29 7.96 2.81
CA THR A 78 19.96 6.66 2.67
C THR A 78 19.66 5.74 3.85
N SER A 79 19.74 6.28 5.06
CA SER A 79 19.53 5.54 6.29
C SER A 79 18.07 5.06 6.40
N GLU A 80 17.12 5.94 6.08
CA GLU A 80 15.68 5.65 6.09
C GLU A 80 15.29 4.61 5.03
N GLY A 81 15.80 4.76 3.80
CA GLY A 81 15.58 3.77 2.74
C GLY A 81 16.11 2.38 3.12
N ARG A 82 17.26 2.30 3.80
CA ARG A 82 17.80 1.02 4.30
C ARG A 82 16.98 0.43 5.45
N ALA A 83 16.52 1.27 6.38
CA ALA A 83 15.65 0.82 7.45
C ALA A 83 14.33 0.24 6.90
N LEU A 84 13.75 0.88 5.89
CA LEU A 84 12.58 0.36 5.16
C LEU A 84 12.88 -0.99 4.50
N GLU A 85 14.01 -1.14 3.83
CA GLU A 85 14.41 -2.41 3.22
C GLU A 85 14.51 -3.56 4.25
N GLU A 86 15.06 -3.27 5.42
CA GLU A 86 15.25 -4.25 6.50
C GLU A 86 13.92 -4.62 7.17
N LEU A 87 13.08 -3.64 7.49
CA LEU A 87 11.78 -3.84 8.16
C LEU A 87 10.72 -4.49 7.26
N TYR A 88 10.84 -4.26 5.95
CA TYR A 88 9.93 -4.79 4.93
C TYR A 88 10.60 -5.84 4.05
N ALA A 89 11.64 -6.50 4.56
CA ALA A 89 12.28 -7.62 3.89
C ALA A 89 11.23 -8.68 3.50
N GLY A 90 11.16 -9.01 2.21
CA GLY A 90 10.16 -9.93 1.65
C GLY A 90 8.79 -9.33 1.31
N ARG A 91 8.56 -8.03 1.59
CA ARG A 91 7.33 -7.29 1.30
C ARG A 91 7.59 -5.86 0.79
N LEU A 92 8.67 -5.68 0.04
CA LEU A 92 9.13 -4.36 -0.43
C LEU A 92 8.13 -3.65 -1.36
N GLU A 93 7.32 -4.39 -2.13
CA GLU A 93 6.25 -3.82 -2.98
C GLU A 93 5.20 -3.04 -2.16
N GLU A 94 5.02 -3.36 -0.87
CA GLU A 94 4.11 -2.60 -0.01
C GLU A 94 4.63 -1.17 0.23
N GLN A 95 5.94 -0.97 0.15
CA GLN A 95 6.65 0.27 0.47
C GLN A 95 7.41 0.86 -0.72
N CYS A 96 7.16 0.40 -1.95
CA CYS A 96 7.97 0.78 -3.11
C CYS A 96 7.93 2.28 -3.43
N GLU A 97 6.82 2.99 -3.16
CA GLU A 97 6.72 4.44 -3.33
C GLU A 97 7.62 5.19 -2.35
N ASN A 98 7.66 4.77 -1.08
CA ASN A 98 8.55 5.35 -0.07
C ASN A 98 10.00 5.03 -0.35
N LEU A 99 10.30 3.77 -0.69
CA LEU A 99 11.64 3.32 -1.06
C LEU A 99 12.15 4.11 -2.27
N ALA A 100 11.29 4.37 -3.26
CA ALA A 100 11.58 5.23 -4.40
C ALA A 100 11.88 6.67 -3.96
N HIS A 101 11.03 7.25 -3.11
CA HIS A 101 11.21 8.60 -2.59
C HIS A 101 12.57 8.76 -1.87
N HIS A 102 12.83 7.95 -0.84
CA HIS A 102 14.07 8.06 -0.07
C HIS A 102 15.30 7.77 -0.92
N HIS A 103 15.30 6.73 -1.77
CA HIS A 103 16.48 6.44 -2.58
C HIS A 103 16.72 7.50 -3.68
N SER A 104 15.67 8.14 -4.22
CA SER A 104 15.82 9.24 -5.20
C SER A 104 16.53 10.47 -4.63
N GLN A 105 16.33 10.72 -3.34
CA GLN A 105 16.97 11.81 -2.59
C GLN A 105 18.34 11.41 -2.00
N SER A 106 18.76 10.15 -2.20
CA SER A 106 19.99 9.60 -1.65
C SER A 106 21.17 9.65 -2.64
N THR A 107 22.24 8.92 -2.35
CA THR A 107 23.33 8.64 -3.31
C THR A 107 23.14 7.33 -4.09
N HIS A 108 22.09 6.55 -3.82
CA HIS A 108 21.86 5.21 -4.39
C HIS A 108 20.91 5.26 -5.58
N THR A 109 21.39 5.81 -6.70
CA THR A 109 20.58 6.00 -7.92
C THR A 109 20.03 4.69 -8.49
N GLU A 110 20.79 3.59 -8.43
CA GLU A 110 20.33 2.27 -8.91
C GLU A 110 19.11 1.77 -8.13
N LYS A 111 19.11 1.94 -6.80
CA LYS A 111 17.98 1.58 -5.95
C LYS A 111 16.78 2.48 -6.19
N ALA A 112 17.02 3.78 -6.39
CA ALA A 112 15.95 4.72 -6.73
C ALA A 112 15.20 4.27 -7.99
N LEU A 113 15.93 3.91 -9.05
CA LEU A 113 15.34 3.42 -10.30
C LEU A 113 14.55 2.11 -10.08
N LEU A 114 15.13 1.14 -9.38
CA LEU A 114 14.45 -0.13 -9.06
C LEU A 114 13.10 0.09 -8.39
N TYR A 115 13.06 0.95 -7.36
CA TYR A 115 11.82 1.19 -6.62
C TYR A 115 10.85 2.11 -7.35
N LEU A 116 11.34 3.05 -8.17
CA LEU A 116 10.49 3.85 -9.06
C LEU A 116 9.79 2.96 -10.11
N GLU A 117 10.49 1.98 -10.68
CA GLU A 117 9.89 1.00 -11.59
C GLU A 117 8.84 0.15 -10.89
N MET A 118 9.13 -0.31 -9.67
CA MET A 118 8.19 -1.10 -8.87
C MET A 118 6.95 -0.28 -8.46
N ALA A 119 7.15 0.98 -8.07
CA ALA A 119 6.09 1.93 -7.76
C ALA A 119 5.25 2.26 -9.00
N ALA A 120 5.87 2.47 -10.16
CA ALA A 120 5.17 2.69 -11.42
C ALA A 120 4.35 1.45 -11.83
N ALA A 121 4.90 0.25 -11.69
CA ALA A 121 4.19 -1.00 -11.94
C ALA A 121 3.00 -1.20 -10.98
N LYS A 122 3.14 -0.82 -9.71
CA LYS A 122 2.05 -0.81 -8.73
C LYS A 122 1.02 0.27 -9.03
N ALA A 123 1.42 1.48 -9.37
CA ALA A 123 0.54 2.60 -9.71
C ALA A 123 -0.26 2.34 -11.00
N ALA A 124 0.36 1.72 -12.01
CA ALA A 124 -0.32 1.25 -13.21
C ALA A 124 -1.39 0.19 -12.89
N ARG A 125 -1.22 -0.57 -11.80
CA ARG A 125 -2.25 -1.47 -11.27
C ARG A 125 -3.34 -0.75 -10.46
N VAL A 126 -3.18 0.55 -10.11
CA VAL A 126 -4.02 1.29 -9.13
C VAL A 126 -4.86 2.45 -9.70
N HIS A 127 -4.49 3.11 -10.79
CA HIS A 127 -5.33 4.15 -11.42
C HIS A 127 -6.63 3.55 -12.03
N SER A 128 -7.88 3.75 -11.57
CA SER A 128 -8.46 4.31 -10.34
C SER A 128 -9.34 3.22 -9.70
N LEU A 129 -8.83 2.43 -8.74
CA LEU A 129 -9.54 1.21 -8.32
C LEU A 129 -11.00 1.42 -7.90
N PRO A 130 -11.40 2.43 -7.11
CA PRO A 130 -12.80 2.61 -6.73
C PRO A 130 -13.71 3.05 -7.88
N GLU A 131 -13.21 3.88 -8.78
CA GLU A 131 -13.96 4.35 -9.96
C GLU A 131 -13.99 3.26 -11.01
N SER A 132 -12.86 2.64 -11.32
CA SER A 132 -12.79 1.43 -12.14
C SER A 132 -13.67 0.32 -11.59
N ARG A 133 -13.75 0.11 -10.27
CA ARG A 133 -14.70 -0.85 -9.68
C ARG A 133 -16.15 -0.46 -9.94
N ARG A 134 -16.51 0.82 -9.82
CA ARG A 134 -17.85 1.32 -10.13
C ARG A 134 -18.17 1.26 -11.62
N ASP A 135 -17.20 1.56 -12.47
CA ASP A 135 -17.31 1.51 -13.92
C ASP A 135 -17.45 0.07 -14.39
N TYR A 136 -16.61 -0.85 -13.89
CA TYR A 136 -16.76 -2.28 -14.15
C TYR A 136 -18.08 -2.84 -13.61
N GLU A 137 -18.50 -2.44 -12.41
CA GLU A 137 -19.80 -2.82 -11.84
C GLU A 137 -20.95 -2.35 -12.73
N THR A 138 -20.88 -1.10 -13.20
CA THR A 138 -21.87 -0.49 -14.08
C THR A 138 -21.89 -1.16 -15.44
N GLU A 139 -20.74 -1.35 -16.09
CA GLU A 139 -20.65 -1.98 -17.41
C GLU A 139 -21.12 -3.44 -17.36
N LEU A 140 -20.77 -4.18 -16.30
CA LEU A 140 -21.28 -5.54 -16.09
C LEU A 140 -22.80 -5.56 -15.94
N SER A 141 -23.38 -4.60 -15.19
CA SER A 141 -24.84 -4.52 -15.05
C SER A 141 -25.55 -4.30 -16.39
N ILE A 142 -24.97 -3.49 -17.27
CA ILE A 142 -25.52 -3.20 -18.61
C ILE A 142 -25.44 -4.43 -19.51
N VAL A 143 -24.30 -5.13 -19.50
CA VAL A 143 -24.11 -6.35 -20.28
C VAL A 143 -25.02 -7.47 -19.78
N ASP A 144 -25.23 -7.58 -18.47
CA ASP A 144 -26.09 -8.62 -17.87
C ASP A 144 -27.58 -8.43 -18.20
N ALA A 145 -28.01 -7.17 -18.37
CA ALA A 145 -29.37 -6.85 -18.78
C ALA A 145 -29.64 -7.09 -20.28
N SER A 146 -28.60 -7.37 -21.08
CA SER A 146 -28.70 -7.58 -22.53
C SER A 146 -28.83 -9.08 -22.88
N PRO A 147 -29.35 -9.43 -24.08
CA PRO A 147 -29.38 -10.83 -24.52
C PRO A 147 -27.97 -11.45 -24.52
N LEU A 148 -27.81 -12.58 -23.80
CA LEU A 148 -26.55 -13.29 -23.64
C LEU A 148 -26.23 -14.14 -24.87
N ASP A 149 -26.11 -13.49 -26.02
CA ASP A 149 -25.55 -14.07 -27.23
C ASP A 149 -24.05 -14.43 -27.04
N PRO A 150 -23.41 -15.14 -27.99
CA PRO A 150 -22.00 -15.52 -27.87
C PRO A 150 -21.04 -14.35 -27.58
N LYS A 151 -21.32 -13.14 -28.08
CA LYS A 151 -20.46 -11.96 -27.92
C LYS A 151 -20.57 -11.37 -26.52
N ASN A 152 -21.80 -11.18 -26.02
CA ASN A 152 -22.04 -10.60 -24.70
C ASN A 152 -21.59 -11.54 -23.58
N ARG A 153 -21.72 -12.87 -23.76
CA ARG A 153 -21.18 -13.86 -22.80
C ARG A 153 -19.67 -13.70 -22.60
N LYS A 154 -18.91 -13.55 -23.70
CA LYS A 154 -17.46 -13.35 -23.64
C LYS A 154 -17.09 -12.03 -22.95
N LYS A 155 -17.79 -10.95 -23.30
CA LYS A 155 -17.56 -9.62 -22.71
C LYS A 155 -17.84 -9.61 -21.20
N PHE A 156 -18.90 -10.28 -20.76
CA PHE A 156 -19.22 -10.44 -19.33
C PHE A 156 -18.08 -11.10 -18.55
N ILE A 157 -17.49 -12.18 -19.09
CA ILE A 157 -16.37 -12.89 -18.46
C ILE A 157 -15.12 -11.98 -18.38
N ASP A 158 -14.80 -11.26 -19.46
CA ASP A 158 -13.61 -10.40 -19.51
C ASP A 158 -13.70 -9.21 -18.53
N LEU A 159 -14.86 -8.55 -18.45
CA LEU A 159 -15.10 -7.46 -17.50
C LEU A 159 -15.07 -7.95 -16.05
N THR A 160 -15.59 -9.14 -15.76
CA THR A 160 -15.53 -9.73 -14.42
C THR A 160 -14.08 -9.99 -13.98
N LEU A 161 -13.21 -10.42 -14.89
CA LEU A 161 -11.79 -10.63 -14.60
C LEU A 161 -11.05 -9.30 -14.34
N GLY A 162 -11.34 -8.27 -15.13
CA GLY A 162 -10.81 -6.91 -14.92
C GLY A 162 -11.26 -6.32 -13.58
N TRP A 163 -12.54 -6.49 -13.24
CA TRP A 163 -13.09 -6.06 -11.95
C TRP A 163 -12.45 -6.80 -10.76
N ALA A 164 -12.19 -8.10 -10.91
CA ALA A 164 -11.50 -8.89 -9.89
C ALA A 164 -10.09 -8.36 -9.67
N GLU A 165 -9.32 -8.06 -10.72
CA GLU A 165 -7.96 -7.55 -10.60
C GLU A 165 -7.89 -6.24 -9.80
N VAL A 166 -8.78 -5.29 -10.11
CA VAL A 166 -8.84 -4.01 -9.39
C VAL A 166 -9.44 -4.12 -7.99
N SER A 167 -10.06 -5.27 -7.65
CA SER A 167 -10.70 -5.53 -6.34
C SER A 167 -9.88 -6.43 -5.41
N GLN A 168 -8.63 -6.73 -5.77
CA GLN A 168 -7.77 -7.71 -5.09
C GLN A 168 -7.75 -7.62 -3.56
N TYR A 169 -7.71 -6.41 -2.99
CA TYR A 169 -7.54 -6.17 -1.56
C TYR A 169 -8.85 -5.83 -0.82
N ALA A 170 -9.98 -5.75 -1.53
CA ALA A 170 -11.30 -5.46 -0.95
C ALA A 170 -12.44 -6.04 -1.83
N PRO A 171 -12.52 -7.36 -2.01
CA PRO A 171 -13.56 -7.96 -2.83
C PRO A 171 -14.93 -7.83 -2.15
N SER A 172 -15.93 -7.36 -2.90
CA SER A 172 -17.32 -7.31 -2.43
C SER A 172 -18.06 -8.62 -2.71
N ASN A 173 -19.18 -8.85 -2.02
CA ASN A 173 -20.07 -9.96 -2.35
C ASN A 173 -20.62 -9.89 -3.79
N LYS A 174 -20.61 -8.70 -4.41
CA LYS A 174 -21.06 -8.51 -5.79
C LYS A 174 -20.08 -9.11 -6.80
N ILE A 175 -18.77 -8.86 -6.65
CA ILE A 175 -17.76 -9.47 -7.52
C ILE A 175 -17.69 -10.99 -7.32
N MET A 176 -17.92 -11.49 -6.10
CA MET A 176 -18.00 -12.94 -5.85
C MET A 176 -19.14 -13.61 -6.63
N ARG A 177 -20.32 -12.99 -6.66
CA ARG A 177 -21.45 -13.48 -7.45
C ARG A 177 -21.17 -13.41 -8.95
N ALA A 178 -20.55 -12.33 -9.43
CA ALA A 178 -20.18 -12.17 -10.83
C ALA A 178 -19.14 -13.22 -11.28
N LEU A 179 -18.14 -13.53 -10.44
CA LEU A 179 -17.15 -14.58 -10.69
C LEU A 179 -17.78 -15.98 -10.75
N GLY A 180 -18.71 -16.30 -9.84
CA GLY A 180 -19.43 -17.58 -9.86
C GLY A 180 -20.23 -17.79 -11.16
N ARG A 181 -20.90 -16.74 -11.63
CA ARG A 181 -21.67 -16.78 -12.88
C ARG A 181 -20.76 -16.83 -14.13
N SER A 182 -19.65 -16.09 -14.11
CA SER A 182 -18.63 -16.16 -15.16
C SER A 182 -18.02 -17.57 -15.29
N LEU A 183 -17.89 -18.31 -14.18
CA LEU A 183 -17.37 -19.68 -14.20
C LEU A 183 -18.34 -20.67 -14.85
N ASP A 184 -19.64 -20.58 -14.59
CA ASP A 184 -20.67 -21.42 -15.22
C ASP A 184 -20.74 -21.17 -16.74
N LEU A 185 -20.75 -19.90 -17.15
CA LEU A 185 -20.72 -19.52 -18.56
C LEU A 185 -19.45 -20.03 -19.27
N ALA A 186 -18.29 -19.89 -18.61
CA ALA A 186 -17.03 -20.36 -19.17
C ALA A 186 -16.99 -21.89 -19.34
N ARG A 187 -17.58 -22.66 -18.42
CA ARG A 187 -17.60 -24.14 -18.50
C ARG A 187 -18.52 -24.67 -19.59
N ARG A 188 -19.67 -24.03 -19.78
CA ARG A 188 -20.69 -24.50 -20.74
C ARG A 188 -20.38 -24.09 -22.18
N PHE A 189 -19.74 -22.94 -22.40
CA PHE A 189 -19.68 -22.31 -23.72
C PHE A 189 -18.32 -21.68 -24.09
N ASP A 190 -17.30 -21.71 -23.22
CA ASP A 190 -16.01 -21.03 -23.47
C ASP A 190 -14.78 -21.94 -23.22
N SER A 191 -13.61 -21.49 -23.70
CA SER A 191 -12.35 -22.23 -23.74
C SER A 191 -11.79 -22.54 -22.34
N ARG A 192 -11.16 -23.73 -22.17
CA ARG A 192 -10.52 -24.22 -20.92
C ARG A 192 -9.64 -23.18 -20.22
N HIS A 193 -9.01 -22.30 -21.00
CA HIS A 193 -8.19 -21.19 -20.51
C HIS A 193 -8.96 -20.18 -19.63
N ARG A 194 -10.18 -19.82 -20.00
CA ARG A 194 -11.01 -18.86 -19.23
C ARG A 194 -11.57 -19.48 -17.96
N VAL A 195 -11.91 -20.76 -17.99
CA VAL A 195 -12.27 -21.54 -16.80
C VAL A 195 -11.15 -21.49 -15.76
N ALA A 196 -9.90 -21.68 -16.17
CA ALA A 196 -8.74 -21.61 -15.27
C ALA A 196 -8.56 -20.22 -14.64
N ARG A 197 -8.63 -19.15 -15.46
CA ARG A 197 -8.46 -17.76 -14.97
C ARG A 197 -9.54 -17.33 -13.99
N VAL A 198 -10.80 -17.67 -14.24
CA VAL A 198 -11.91 -17.37 -13.32
C VAL A 198 -11.77 -18.19 -12.04
N SER A 199 -11.39 -19.48 -12.15
CA SER A 199 -11.22 -20.35 -10.97
C SER A 199 -10.12 -19.86 -10.03
N TYR A 200 -9.03 -19.28 -10.55
CA TYR A 200 -7.99 -18.64 -9.74
C TYR A 200 -8.56 -17.53 -8.85
N TRP A 201 -9.34 -16.60 -9.41
CA TRP A 201 -9.92 -15.50 -8.64
C TRP A 201 -11.01 -15.96 -7.66
N VAL A 202 -11.82 -16.95 -8.05
CA VAL A 202 -12.78 -17.61 -7.13
C VAL A 202 -12.05 -18.25 -5.94
N GLY A 203 -10.94 -18.96 -6.18
CA GLY A 203 -10.14 -19.56 -5.11
C GLY A 203 -9.46 -18.51 -4.21
N LYS A 204 -8.90 -17.47 -4.81
CA LYS A 204 -8.21 -16.38 -4.10
C LYS A 204 -9.14 -15.59 -3.18
N TYR A 205 -10.39 -15.38 -3.55
CA TYR A 205 -11.39 -14.70 -2.72
C TYR A 205 -12.22 -15.64 -1.85
N GLY A 206 -12.36 -16.92 -2.22
CA GLY A 206 -13.11 -17.93 -1.48
C GLY A 206 -12.38 -18.50 -0.26
N HIS A 207 -11.07 -18.26 -0.11
CA HIS A 207 -10.34 -18.59 1.11
C HIS A 207 -10.54 -17.52 2.19
N PRO A 208 -11.29 -17.77 3.28
CA PRO A 208 -11.32 -16.84 4.40
C PRO A 208 -9.94 -16.78 5.05
N ARG A 209 -9.35 -15.58 5.17
CA ARG A 209 -8.33 -15.35 6.21
C ARG A 209 -9.01 -15.63 7.54
N LYS A 210 -8.61 -16.71 8.23
CA LYS A 210 -9.17 -17.08 9.54
C LYS A 210 -8.99 -15.89 10.50
N GLY A 211 -10.05 -15.12 10.71
CA GLY A 211 -10.15 -14.20 11.83
C GLY A 211 -10.08 -15.01 13.12
N HIS A 212 -9.25 -14.55 14.06
CA HIS A 212 -9.27 -15.05 15.43
C HIS A 212 -10.70 -14.93 15.97
N LYS A 213 -11.29 -16.08 16.28
CA LYS A 213 -12.60 -16.17 16.93
C LYS A 213 -12.53 -15.44 18.27
N ASN A 214 -13.21 -14.32 18.40
CA ASN A 214 -13.51 -13.76 19.71
C ASN A 214 -14.59 -14.66 20.33
N ARG A 215 -14.17 -15.60 21.17
CA ARG A 215 -15.05 -16.34 22.08
C ARG A 215 -15.50 -15.37 23.16
N GLN A 216 -16.70 -14.81 23.03
CA GLN A 216 -17.44 -14.39 24.21
C GLN A 216 -18.05 -15.66 24.85
N LYS A 217 -17.38 -16.14 25.89
CA LYS A 217 -17.94 -16.78 27.09
C LYS A 217 -17.23 -16.02 28.22
N THR A 218 -17.89 -15.37 29.16
CA THR A 218 -19.10 -15.73 29.93
C THR A 218 -19.81 -14.46 30.37
#